data_AF-A0A0F9EDG7-F1
#
_entry.id   AF-A0A0F9EDG7-F1
#
_cell.length_a   1.000
_cell.length_b   1.000
_cell.length_c   1.000
_cell.angle_alpha   90.00
_cell.angle_beta   90.00
_cell.angle_gamma   90.00
#
_symmetry.space_group_name_H-M   'P 1'
#
loop_
_entity.id
_entity.type
_entity.pdbx_description
1 polymer ?
#
loop_
_entity_poly.entity_id
_entity_poly.type
_entity_poly.pdbx_seq_one_letter_code
_entity_poly.pdbx_strand_id
1 'polypeptide(L)'
;VYGNSDFSNTVSVTVQIPVIPNPPILSTFNPLIDTDGNVNVQWLGSLDVTSYDIYRNKDGSSYILIRNINSFSYTDSGLLDGVYRYKIKAKNIVGDSGFSNIESVTVQLPKPPQGIPILSLVSPALSVDGNNRMKWTAVPYATTYEIYRSKDASSYVLIKTTTSTSYTDSELLDGIYNYRVKAKNIDGDSDLSNVLYFRVEISEESVDISSEKLITTENLIILMVGMILTIVILVFWLRRRK
;
A
#
# COMPACT_ATOMS: atom_id res chain seq x y z
N VAL A 1 -88.43 -52.40 18.46
CA VAL A 1 -86.99 -52.71 18.29
C VAL A 1 -86.24 -51.43 18.58
N TYR A 2 -85.60 -51.33 19.75
CA TYR A 2 -84.76 -50.17 20.09
C TYR A 2 -83.37 -50.44 19.52
N GLY A 3 -82.96 -49.65 18.52
CA GLY A 3 -81.61 -49.72 17.95
C GLY A 3 -80.69 -48.74 18.66
N ASN A 4 -79.55 -49.23 19.16
CA ASN A 4 -78.49 -48.38 19.68
C ASN A 4 -77.88 -47.55 18.54
N SER A 5 -77.50 -46.30 18.81
CA SER A 5 -76.79 -45.45 17.85
C SER A 5 -75.36 -45.94 17.65
N ASP A 6 -74.84 -45.74 16.44
CA ASP A 6 -73.45 -46.05 16.09
C ASP A 6 -72.45 -45.29 16.97
N PHE A 7 -71.27 -45.88 17.15
CA PHE A 7 -70.17 -45.27 17.91
C PHE A 7 -69.75 -43.93 17.30
N SER A 8 -69.44 -42.94 18.14
CA SER A 8 -68.96 -41.64 17.69
C SER A 8 -67.61 -41.75 16.98
N ASN A 9 -67.25 -40.73 16.20
CA ASN A 9 -65.94 -40.64 15.55
C ASN A 9 -64.80 -40.71 16.58
N THR A 10 -63.72 -41.40 16.22
CA THR A 10 -62.46 -41.37 16.96
C THR A 10 -61.68 -40.11 16.58
N VAL A 11 -61.29 -39.32 17.59
CA VAL A 11 -60.33 -38.22 17.47
C VAL A 11 -59.00 -38.71 18.02
N SER A 12 -57.98 -38.76 17.18
CA SER A 12 -56.62 -39.06 17.62
C SER A 12 -55.91 -37.75 17.99
N VAL A 13 -55.38 -37.69 19.21
CA VAL A 13 -54.49 -36.61 19.66
C VAL A 13 -53.07 -37.16 19.67
N THR A 14 -52.19 -36.61 18.85
CA THR A 14 -50.76 -36.90 18.90
C THR A 14 -50.09 -35.99 19.93
N VAL A 15 -49.56 -36.57 21.01
CA VAL A 15 -48.73 -35.86 21.98
C VAL A 15 -47.28 -35.93 21.49
N GLN A 16 -46.69 -34.80 21.13
CA GLN A 16 -45.25 -34.70 20.85
C GLN A 16 -44.52 -34.46 22.17
N ILE A 17 -43.67 -35.41 22.56
CA ILE A 17 -42.79 -35.26 23.72
C ILE A 17 -41.56 -34.48 23.24
N PRO A 18 -41.27 -33.29 23.79
CA PRO A 18 -40.07 -32.57 23.40
C PRO A 18 -38.84 -33.43 23.75
N VAL A 19 -37.89 -33.51 22.83
CA VAL A 19 -36.62 -34.23 23.00
C VAL A 19 -35.46 -33.26 23.06
N ILE A 20 -34.30 -33.71 23.56
CA ILE A 20 -33.07 -32.90 23.50
C ILE A 20 -32.77 -32.60 22.02
N PRO A 21 -32.46 -31.34 21.63
CA PRO A 21 -32.19 -31.02 20.25
C PRO A 21 -30.94 -31.72 19.72
N ASN A 22 -30.89 -31.93 18.41
CA ASN A 22 -29.65 -32.30 17.74
C ASN A 22 -28.63 -31.16 17.81
N PRO A 23 -27.31 -31.46 17.78
CA PRO A 23 -26.29 -30.43 17.63
C PRO A 23 -26.50 -29.61 16.35
N PRO A 24 -26.36 -28.27 16.40
CA PRO A 24 -26.36 -27.47 15.19
C PRO A 24 -25.13 -27.74 14.33
N ILE A 25 -25.19 -27.36 13.05
CA ILE A 25 -24.05 -27.45 12.13
C ILE A 25 -23.53 -26.03 11.89
N LEU A 26 -22.32 -25.76 12.37
CA LEU A 26 -21.67 -24.46 12.19
C LEU A 26 -21.19 -24.32 10.74
N SER A 27 -21.53 -23.20 10.10
CA SER A 27 -21.13 -22.93 8.72
C SER A 27 -19.65 -22.54 8.65
N THR A 28 -18.96 -23.03 7.62
CA THR A 28 -17.58 -22.64 7.34
C THR A 28 -17.48 -21.14 7.04
N PHE A 29 -16.48 -20.49 7.62
CA PHE A 29 -16.20 -19.08 7.33
C PHE A 29 -15.70 -18.91 5.90
N ASN A 30 -16.29 -17.95 5.19
CA ASN A 30 -15.83 -17.55 3.87
C ASN A 30 -15.97 -16.02 3.75
N PRO A 31 -14.86 -15.27 3.70
CA PRO A 31 -13.46 -15.73 3.69
C PRO A 31 -12.98 -16.33 5.03
N LEU A 32 -11.86 -17.08 4.99
CA LEU A 32 -11.19 -17.61 6.19
C LEU A 32 -10.35 -16.55 6.93
N ILE A 33 -10.11 -15.40 6.30
CA ILE A 33 -9.42 -14.24 6.88
C ILE A 33 -10.42 -13.09 6.94
N ASP A 34 -10.62 -12.58 8.15
CA ASP A 34 -11.42 -11.41 8.46
C ASP A 34 -10.51 -10.20 8.66
N THR A 35 -10.87 -9.06 8.06
CA THR A 35 -10.01 -7.86 8.06
C THR A 35 -10.64 -6.65 8.73
N ASP A 36 -11.84 -6.76 9.28
CA ASP A 36 -12.55 -5.64 9.92
C ASP A 36 -12.90 -5.90 11.39
N GLY A 37 -12.63 -7.11 11.89
CA GLY A 37 -12.89 -7.53 13.26
C GLY A 37 -14.35 -7.88 13.52
N ASN A 38 -15.17 -8.10 12.48
CA ASN A 38 -16.60 -8.41 12.57
C ASN A 38 -16.91 -9.79 11.98
N VAL A 39 -16.72 -10.82 12.80
CA VAL A 39 -16.93 -12.20 12.37
C VAL A 39 -18.42 -12.57 12.44
N ASN A 40 -19.04 -12.84 11.30
CA ASN A 40 -20.39 -13.39 11.24
C ASN A 40 -20.37 -14.91 11.43
N VAL A 41 -20.79 -15.37 12.60
CA VAL A 41 -20.96 -16.78 12.95
C VAL A 41 -22.35 -17.22 12.52
N GLN A 42 -22.45 -18.19 11.62
CA GLN A 42 -23.72 -18.71 11.10
C GLN A 42 -23.80 -20.22 11.27
N TRP A 43 -25.00 -20.75 11.47
CA TRP A 43 -25.21 -22.19 11.61
C TRP A 43 -26.56 -22.61 11.05
N LEU A 44 -26.63 -23.87 10.64
CA LEU A 44 -27.90 -24.56 10.41
C LEU A 44 -28.43 -25.04 11.76
N GLY A 45 -29.62 -24.58 12.11
CA GLY A 45 -30.29 -24.94 13.36
C GLY A 45 -30.88 -26.35 13.37
N SER A 46 -31.41 -26.72 14.54
CA SER A 46 -32.13 -27.98 14.75
C SER A 46 -33.60 -27.74 15.07
N LEU A 47 -34.40 -28.82 14.99
CA LEU A 47 -35.80 -28.79 15.42
C LEU A 47 -35.91 -28.63 16.95
N ASP A 48 -37.03 -28.08 17.40
CA ASP A 48 -37.39 -27.92 18.81
C ASP A 48 -36.38 -27.13 19.66
N VAL A 49 -35.70 -26.14 19.06
CA VAL A 49 -34.70 -25.28 19.73
C VAL A 49 -35.31 -23.97 20.20
N THR A 50 -35.02 -23.58 21.44
CA THR A 50 -35.39 -22.25 21.99
C THR A 50 -34.26 -21.24 21.92
N SER A 51 -33.01 -21.68 22.05
CA SER A 51 -31.83 -20.81 21.98
C SER A 51 -30.55 -21.58 21.64
N TYR A 52 -29.50 -20.83 21.33
CA TYR A 52 -28.16 -21.32 21.04
C TYR A 52 -27.16 -20.66 21.97
N ASP A 53 -26.31 -21.46 22.63
CA ASP A 53 -25.13 -20.99 23.34
C ASP A 53 -23.92 -21.01 22.39
N ILE A 54 -23.34 -19.83 22.14
CA ILE A 54 -22.19 -19.65 21.26
C ILE A 54 -20.93 -19.56 22.11
N TYR A 55 -19.99 -20.47 21.86
CA TYR A 55 -18.71 -20.51 22.53
C TYR A 55 -17.60 -20.08 21.60
N ARG A 56 -16.68 -19.27 22.12
CA ARG A 56 -15.52 -18.79 21.39
C ARG A 56 -14.25 -19.12 22.14
N ASN A 57 -13.23 -19.47 21.37
CA ASN A 57 -11.86 -19.59 21.79
C ASN A 57 -10.99 -18.60 20.99
N LYS A 58 -10.02 -17.95 21.64
CA LYS A 58 -8.96 -17.16 20.97
C LYS A 58 -7.61 -17.85 21.14
N ASP A 59 -6.88 -18.02 20.05
CA ASP A 59 -5.47 -18.47 20.03
C ASP A 59 -5.20 -19.79 20.79
N GLY A 60 -6.19 -20.71 20.85
CA GLY A 60 -6.02 -22.00 21.51
C GLY A 60 -6.18 -21.98 23.04
N SER A 61 -6.67 -20.87 23.62
CA SER A 61 -7.11 -20.81 25.02
C SER A 61 -8.30 -21.75 25.37
N SER A 62 -8.97 -21.55 26.49
CA SER A 62 -10.23 -22.24 26.76
C SER A 62 -11.39 -21.63 25.96
N TYR A 63 -12.46 -22.40 25.75
CA TYR A 63 -13.71 -21.87 25.21
C TYR A 63 -14.50 -21.12 26.30
N ILE A 64 -14.99 -19.93 25.98
CA ILE A 64 -15.89 -19.15 26.83
C ILE A 64 -17.25 -19.00 26.15
N LEU A 65 -18.34 -18.97 26.93
CA LEU A 65 -19.67 -18.60 26.43
C LEU A 65 -19.69 -17.10 26.18
N ILE A 66 -19.90 -16.68 24.93
CA ILE A 66 -19.94 -15.24 24.57
C ILE A 66 -21.36 -14.72 24.39
N ARG A 67 -22.30 -15.61 24.08
CA ARG A 67 -23.66 -15.21 23.73
C ARG A 67 -24.63 -16.39 23.87
N ASN A 68 -25.84 -16.09 24.33
CA ASN A 68 -27.02 -16.95 24.18
C ASN A 68 -28.06 -16.18 23.36
N ILE A 69 -28.54 -16.75 22.25
CA ILE A 69 -29.50 -16.08 21.35
C ILE A 69 -30.52 -17.05 20.75
N ASN A 70 -31.61 -16.52 20.23
CA ASN A 70 -32.65 -17.23 19.50
C ASN A 70 -32.66 -16.90 17.99
N SER A 71 -31.48 -16.74 17.41
CA SER A 71 -31.27 -16.54 15.97
C SER A 71 -30.38 -17.67 15.41
N PHE A 72 -30.20 -17.71 14.09
CA PHE A 72 -29.30 -18.65 13.39
C PHE A 72 -27.96 -18.01 13.00
N SER A 73 -27.74 -16.77 13.40
CA SER A 73 -26.49 -16.06 13.17
C SER A 73 -26.18 -15.07 14.29
N TYR A 74 -24.89 -14.80 14.48
CA TYR A 74 -24.37 -13.83 15.43
C TYR A 74 -23.11 -13.16 14.87
N THR A 75 -23.08 -11.83 14.85
CA THR A 75 -21.86 -11.09 14.53
C THR A 75 -21.07 -10.82 15.80
N ASP A 76 -19.88 -11.39 15.87
CA ASP A 76 -18.91 -11.15 16.93
C ASP A 76 -17.97 -10.01 16.51
N SER A 77 -18.21 -8.82 17.06
CA SER A 77 -17.56 -7.58 16.66
C SER A 77 -16.44 -7.14 17.60
N GLY A 78 -15.55 -6.29 17.11
CA GLY A 78 -14.46 -5.71 17.89
C GLY A 78 -13.34 -6.70 18.20
N LEU A 79 -13.18 -7.72 17.34
CA LEU A 79 -12.09 -8.69 17.48
C LEU A 79 -10.76 -8.04 17.10
N LEU A 80 -9.72 -8.44 17.81
CA LEU A 80 -8.33 -8.07 17.51
C LEU A 80 -7.67 -9.20 16.72
N ASP A 81 -6.47 -8.97 16.21
CA ASP A 81 -5.69 -10.01 15.55
C ASP A 81 -5.62 -11.31 16.37
N GLY A 82 -5.87 -12.42 15.69
CA GLY A 82 -5.80 -13.75 16.28
C GLY A 82 -6.62 -14.80 15.52
N VAL A 83 -6.47 -16.04 15.94
CA VAL A 83 -7.27 -17.16 15.42
C VAL A 83 -8.42 -17.43 16.37
N TYR A 84 -9.63 -17.29 15.88
CA TYR A 84 -10.85 -17.53 16.63
C TYR A 84 -11.46 -18.85 16.21
N ARG A 85 -11.88 -19.66 17.20
CA ARG A 85 -12.60 -20.90 16.97
C ARG A 85 -13.95 -20.84 17.65
N TYR A 86 -14.98 -21.29 16.95
CA TYR A 86 -16.35 -21.26 17.44
C TYR A 86 -16.93 -22.67 17.50
N LYS A 87 -17.78 -22.89 18.50
CA LYS A 87 -18.66 -24.05 18.58
C LYS A 87 -19.96 -23.64 19.26
N ILE A 88 -21.05 -24.29 18.87
CA ILE A 88 -22.39 -23.90 19.29
C ILE A 88 -23.12 -25.14 19.82
N LYS A 89 -23.97 -24.97 20.82
CA LYS A 89 -24.95 -25.99 21.21
C LYS A 89 -26.35 -25.39 21.19
N ALA A 90 -27.32 -26.19 20.79
CA ALA A 90 -28.73 -25.86 20.83
C ALA A 90 -29.31 -26.20 22.22
N LYS A 91 -30.34 -25.47 22.62
CA LYS A 91 -30.98 -25.62 23.93
C LYS A 91 -32.49 -25.59 23.79
N ASN A 92 -33.16 -26.38 24.60
CA ASN A 92 -34.60 -26.26 24.81
C ASN A 92 -34.96 -26.58 26.27
N ILE A 93 -36.26 -26.75 26.53
CA ILE A 93 -36.76 -27.00 27.88
C ILE A 93 -36.33 -28.36 28.46
N VAL A 94 -35.98 -29.32 27.60
CA VAL A 94 -35.56 -30.67 27.98
C VAL A 94 -34.08 -30.69 28.33
N GLY A 95 -33.27 -29.93 27.59
CA GLY A 95 -31.85 -29.78 27.87
C GLY A 95 -31.05 -29.24 26.69
N ASP A 96 -29.75 -29.45 26.78
CA ASP A 96 -28.76 -28.96 25.82
C ASP A 96 -28.32 -30.09 24.87
N SER A 97 -28.12 -29.76 23.60
CA SER A 97 -27.50 -30.65 22.63
C SER A 97 -26.01 -30.87 22.92
N GLY A 98 -25.40 -31.81 22.20
CA GLY A 98 -23.95 -31.80 21.99
C GLY A 98 -23.48 -30.54 21.24
N PHE A 99 -22.16 -30.30 21.22
CA PHE A 99 -21.59 -29.21 20.43
C PHE A 99 -21.63 -29.51 18.92
N SER A 100 -21.70 -28.45 18.11
CA SER A 100 -21.45 -28.47 16.67
C SER A 100 -20.04 -28.91 16.31
N ASN A 101 -19.76 -29.02 15.01
CA ASN A 101 -18.38 -28.91 14.48
C ASN A 101 -17.72 -27.60 14.96
N ILE A 102 -16.39 -27.60 14.97
CA ILE A 102 -15.58 -26.43 15.26
C ILE A 102 -15.17 -25.78 13.95
N GLU A 103 -15.47 -24.50 13.81
CA GLU A 103 -14.98 -23.69 12.68
C GLU A 103 -14.04 -22.61 13.18
N SER A 104 -13.10 -22.21 12.32
CA SER A 104 -12.08 -21.23 12.64
C SER A 104 -11.99 -20.12 11.60
N VAL A 105 -11.74 -18.91 12.06
CA VAL A 105 -11.44 -17.74 11.24
C VAL A 105 -10.22 -17.04 11.82
N THR A 106 -9.38 -16.49 10.95
CA THR A 106 -8.24 -15.66 11.35
C THR A 106 -8.66 -14.20 11.19
N VAL A 107 -8.65 -13.44 12.29
CA VAL A 107 -8.79 -11.99 12.22
C VAL A 107 -7.39 -11.41 12.01
N GLN A 108 -7.23 -10.65 10.94
CA GLN A 108 -6.01 -9.93 10.59
C GLN A 108 -6.39 -8.52 10.17
N LEU A 109 -6.40 -7.62 11.14
CA LEU A 109 -6.72 -6.21 10.92
C LEU A 109 -5.61 -5.56 10.10
N PRO A 110 -5.97 -4.67 9.16
CA PRO A 110 -5.01 -3.94 8.37
C PRO A 110 -4.25 -2.96 9.28
N LYS A 111 -2.96 -2.74 8.99
CA LYS A 111 -2.03 -1.99 9.84
C LYS A 111 -1.38 -0.88 9.02
N PRO A 112 -1.26 0.35 9.55
CA PRO A 112 -0.48 1.38 8.88
C PRO A 112 1.00 0.96 8.79
N PRO A 113 1.79 1.59 7.91
CA PRO A 113 3.22 1.29 7.79
C PRO A 113 3.93 1.43 9.15
N GLN A 114 4.68 0.41 9.55
CA GLN A 114 5.33 0.37 10.87
C GLN A 114 6.82 0.67 10.76
N GLY A 115 7.21 1.85 11.24
CA GLY A 115 8.59 2.34 11.22
C GLY A 115 8.80 3.44 10.19
N ILE A 116 10.03 3.95 10.12
CA ILE A 116 10.40 5.12 9.32
C ILE A 116 11.35 4.65 8.21
N PRO A 117 11.15 5.06 6.94
CA PRO A 117 12.14 4.80 5.89
C PRO A 117 13.47 5.46 6.24
N ILE A 118 14.59 4.73 6.13
CA ILE A 118 15.93 5.29 6.25
C ILE A 118 16.42 5.64 4.85
N LEU A 119 16.46 6.92 4.54
CA LEU A 119 16.80 7.45 3.21
C LEU A 119 18.32 7.63 3.08
N SER A 120 18.88 7.13 1.98
CA SER A 120 20.33 7.17 1.70
C SER A 120 20.60 7.36 0.21
N LEU A 121 21.78 7.90 -0.10
CA LEU A 121 22.26 8.02 -1.47
C LEU A 121 22.80 6.68 -1.99
N VAL A 122 22.68 6.47 -3.29
CA VAL A 122 23.32 5.39 -4.04
C VAL A 122 24.64 5.86 -4.65
N SER A 123 24.75 7.15 -4.99
CA SER A 123 25.93 7.82 -5.55
C SER A 123 26.49 8.90 -4.59
N PRO A 124 27.64 9.53 -4.87
CA PRO A 124 28.14 10.64 -4.06
C PRO A 124 27.11 11.78 -3.94
N ALA A 125 27.20 12.56 -2.86
CA ALA A 125 26.30 13.69 -2.59
C ALA A 125 26.45 14.87 -3.55
N LEU A 126 27.50 14.84 -4.38
CA LEU A 126 27.76 15.79 -5.47
C LEU A 126 27.53 15.09 -6.81
N SER A 127 26.68 15.66 -7.65
CA SER A 127 26.46 15.22 -9.03
C SER A 127 26.83 16.31 -10.02
N VAL A 128 27.49 15.88 -11.10
CA VAL A 128 27.84 16.70 -12.27
C VAL A 128 26.96 16.39 -13.48
N ASP A 129 26.12 15.36 -13.38
CA ASP A 129 25.25 14.86 -14.46
C ASP A 129 23.75 15.15 -14.21
N GLY A 130 23.44 15.87 -13.12
CA GLY A 130 22.07 16.23 -12.75
C GLY A 130 21.22 15.05 -12.25
N ASN A 131 21.81 13.91 -11.90
CA ASN A 131 21.09 12.72 -11.44
C ASN A 131 21.33 12.44 -9.96
N ASN A 132 20.27 12.48 -9.15
CA ASN A 132 20.28 12.01 -7.78
C ASN A 132 19.68 10.60 -7.68
N ARG A 133 20.52 9.61 -7.37
CA ARG A 133 20.08 8.22 -7.16
C ARG A 133 19.96 7.96 -5.67
N MET A 134 18.74 7.68 -5.21
CA MET A 134 18.41 7.47 -3.80
C MET A 134 17.78 6.10 -3.57
N LYS A 135 17.97 5.57 -2.37
CA LYS A 135 17.30 4.35 -1.88
C LYS A 135 16.88 4.52 -0.43
N TRP A 136 15.89 3.76 -0.03
CA TRP A 136 15.44 3.71 1.36
C TRP A 136 15.15 2.28 1.82
N THR A 137 15.09 2.08 3.13
CA THR A 137 14.68 0.80 3.71
C THR A 137 13.21 0.52 3.46
N ALA A 138 12.87 -0.75 3.19
CA ALA A 138 11.48 -1.17 3.13
C ALA A 138 10.82 -1.04 4.52
N VAL A 139 9.61 -0.51 4.55
CA VAL A 139 8.78 -0.37 5.76
C VAL A 139 7.69 -1.45 5.73
N PRO A 140 7.56 -2.29 6.77
CA PRO A 140 6.47 -3.25 6.90
C PRO A 140 5.09 -2.63 6.71
N TYR A 141 4.20 -3.35 6.03
CA TYR A 141 2.83 -2.94 5.67
C TYR A 141 2.71 -1.77 4.68
N ALA A 142 3.82 -1.15 4.25
CA ALA A 142 3.81 -0.16 3.19
C ALA A 142 3.44 -0.78 1.85
N THR A 143 2.51 -0.16 1.13
CA THR A 143 2.20 -0.51 -0.26
C THR A 143 2.86 0.45 -1.25
N THR A 144 3.14 1.69 -0.82
CA THR A 144 3.78 2.73 -1.62
C THR A 144 4.68 3.63 -0.77
N TYR A 145 5.51 4.43 -1.45
CA TYR A 145 6.35 5.48 -0.87
C TYR A 145 6.14 6.79 -1.62
N GLU A 146 6.05 7.88 -0.86
CA GLU A 146 5.97 9.25 -1.36
C GLU A 146 7.32 9.94 -1.16
N ILE A 147 7.90 10.46 -2.25
CA ILE A 147 9.19 11.13 -2.27
C ILE A 147 8.97 12.62 -2.37
N TYR A 148 9.53 13.35 -1.42
CA TYR A 148 9.44 14.79 -1.32
C TYR A 148 10.80 15.44 -1.57
N ARG A 149 10.80 16.59 -2.24
CA ARG A 149 11.99 17.41 -2.55
C ARG A 149 11.79 18.85 -2.12
N SER A 150 12.84 19.50 -1.66
CA SER A 150 12.87 20.91 -1.27
C SER A 150 14.21 21.55 -1.67
N LYS A 151 14.18 22.81 -2.13
CA LYS A 151 15.39 23.62 -2.40
C LYS A 151 15.82 24.49 -1.20
N ASP A 152 14.94 24.69 -0.23
CA ASP A 152 15.08 25.59 0.92
C ASP A 152 15.10 24.85 2.27
N ALA A 153 15.16 23.50 2.24
CA ALA A 153 15.05 22.58 3.36
C ALA A 153 13.80 22.74 4.25
N SER A 154 12.79 23.51 3.82
CA SER A 154 11.61 23.83 4.62
C SER A 154 10.30 23.56 3.86
N SER A 155 10.23 23.94 2.59
CA SER A 155 9.05 23.75 1.72
C SER A 155 9.23 22.51 0.85
N TYR A 156 8.72 21.37 1.32
CA TYR A 156 8.79 20.09 0.62
C TYR A 156 7.61 19.88 -0.35
N VAL A 157 7.91 19.54 -1.60
CA VAL A 157 6.92 19.18 -2.62
C VAL A 157 7.00 17.69 -2.95
N LEU A 158 5.85 17.05 -3.14
CA LEU A 158 5.78 15.66 -3.62
C LEU A 158 6.23 15.60 -5.08
N ILE A 159 7.26 14.81 -5.37
CA ILE A 159 7.78 14.65 -6.73
C ILE A 159 7.47 13.27 -7.32
N LYS A 160 7.24 12.25 -6.48
CA LYS A 160 6.96 10.90 -6.94
C LYS A 160 6.24 10.06 -5.90
N THR A 161 5.35 9.18 -6.36
CA THR A 161 4.86 8.01 -5.61
C THR A 161 5.31 6.75 -6.33
N THR A 162 5.81 5.75 -5.59
CA THR A 162 6.33 4.49 -6.17
C THR A 162 6.14 3.31 -5.22
N THR A 163 6.12 2.09 -5.75
CA THR A 163 6.17 0.83 -4.96
C THR A 163 7.61 0.35 -4.72
N SER A 164 8.57 0.86 -5.49
CA SER A 164 9.99 0.52 -5.35
C SER A 164 10.61 1.19 -4.12
N THR A 165 11.73 0.64 -3.63
CA THR A 165 12.52 1.21 -2.52
C THR A 165 13.69 2.07 -2.98
N SER A 166 13.62 2.53 -4.23
CA SER A 166 14.61 3.41 -4.83
C SER A 166 13.97 4.32 -5.87
N TYR A 167 14.62 5.46 -6.11
CA TYR A 167 14.20 6.43 -7.10
C TYR A 167 15.41 7.22 -7.60
N THR A 168 15.38 7.57 -8.89
CA THR A 168 16.34 8.50 -9.49
C THR A 168 15.60 9.76 -9.85
N ASP A 169 15.98 10.88 -9.23
CA ASP A 169 15.56 12.22 -9.62
C ASP A 169 16.57 12.75 -10.64
N SER A 170 16.11 12.99 -11.87
CA SER A 170 16.96 13.30 -13.02
C SER A 170 16.73 14.73 -13.48
N GLU A 171 17.62 15.21 -14.37
CA GLU A 171 17.51 16.55 -14.98
C GLU A 171 17.52 17.68 -13.94
N LEU A 172 18.22 17.45 -12.82
CA LEU A 172 18.41 18.47 -11.80
C LEU A 172 19.37 19.54 -12.32
N LEU A 173 18.95 20.80 -12.19
CA LEU A 173 19.82 21.95 -12.42
C LEU A 173 20.75 22.18 -11.22
N ASP A 174 21.77 22.99 -11.44
CA ASP A 174 22.71 23.45 -10.43
C ASP A 174 21.98 23.93 -9.15
N GLY A 175 22.48 23.51 -7.99
CA GLY A 175 21.93 23.91 -6.71
C GLY A 175 21.85 22.80 -5.66
N ILE A 176 21.16 23.12 -4.57
CA ILE A 176 21.02 22.27 -3.39
C ILE A 176 19.59 21.74 -3.30
N TYR A 177 19.48 20.46 -3.01
CA TYR A 177 18.22 19.75 -2.87
C TYR A 177 18.21 18.92 -1.58
N ASN A 178 17.04 18.89 -0.95
CA ASN A 178 16.77 18.16 0.26
C ASN A 178 15.63 17.19 -0.02
N TYR A 179 15.79 15.93 0.41
CA TYR A 179 14.81 14.89 0.16
C TYR A 179 14.32 14.26 1.46
N ARG A 180 13.06 13.87 1.46
CA ARG A 180 12.43 13.03 2.49
C ARG A 180 11.52 12.01 1.82
N VAL A 181 11.37 10.86 2.44
CA VAL A 181 10.46 9.79 1.99
C VAL A 181 9.57 9.38 3.16
N LYS A 182 8.29 9.12 2.91
CA LYS A 182 7.42 8.39 3.85
C LYS A 182 6.82 7.17 3.18
N ALA A 183 6.53 6.16 3.98
CA ALA A 183 5.78 4.99 3.58
C ALA A 183 4.28 5.26 3.72
N LYS A 184 3.48 4.61 2.88
CA LYS A 184 2.01 4.77 2.85
C LYS A 184 1.32 3.46 2.53
N ASN A 185 0.15 3.26 3.13
CA ASN A 185 -0.86 2.32 2.66
C ASN A 185 -2.27 2.92 2.84
N ILE A 186 -3.32 2.09 2.75
CA ILE A 186 -4.70 2.56 2.89
C ILE A 186 -5.06 2.95 4.34
N ASP A 187 -4.38 2.36 5.32
CA ASP A 187 -4.63 2.56 6.76
C ASP A 187 -3.86 3.76 7.34
N GLY A 188 -2.89 4.29 6.60
CA GLY A 188 -2.19 5.50 6.99
C GLY A 188 -0.78 5.63 6.41
N ASP A 189 -0.02 6.52 7.05
CA ASP A 189 1.31 6.93 6.64
C ASP A 189 2.32 6.66 7.77
N SER A 190 3.59 6.46 7.41
CA SER A 190 4.68 6.57 8.38
C SER A 190 5.07 8.03 8.62
N ASP A 191 5.90 8.27 9.65
CA ASP A 191 6.68 9.50 9.72
C ASP A 191 7.61 9.64 8.52
N LEU A 192 8.05 10.88 8.26
CA LEU A 192 9.05 11.19 7.23
C LEU A 192 10.43 10.66 7.64
N SER A 193 11.20 10.22 6.66
CA SER A 193 12.60 9.82 6.81
C SER A 193 13.48 10.94 7.37
N ASN A 194 14.73 10.58 7.66
CA ASN A 194 15.83 11.55 7.75
C ASN A 194 15.86 12.45 6.51
N VAL A 195 16.38 13.67 6.68
CA VAL A 195 16.69 14.57 5.56
C VAL A 195 17.90 14.03 4.83
N LEU A 196 17.79 13.87 3.51
CA LEU A 196 18.91 13.59 2.63
C LEU A 196 19.30 14.85 1.87
N TYR A 197 20.55 15.25 2.01
CA TYR A 197 21.12 16.40 1.31
C TYR A 197 21.80 15.97 0.02
N PHE A 198 21.64 16.76 -1.05
CA PHE A 198 22.26 16.51 -2.34
C PHE A 198 22.58 17.83 -3.04
N ARG A 199 23.76 17.92 -3.67
CA ARG A 199 24.21 19.09 -4.43
C ARG A 199 24.48 18.70 -5.87
N VAL A 200 24.03 19.55 -6.78
CA VAL A 200 24.37 19.49 -8.19
C VAL A 200 25.32 20.65 -8.49
N GLU A 201 26.46 20.33 -9.12
CA GLU A 201 27.42 21.28 -9.67
C GLU A 201 27.63 20.95 -11.16
N ILE A 202 26.86 21.58 -12.04
CA ILE A 202 27.07 21.43 -13.49
C ILE A 202 28.07 22.50 -13.91
N SER A 203 29.30 22.10 -14.23
CA SER A 203 30.28 23.05 -14.77
C SER A 203 29.78 23.55 -16.12
N GLU A 204 29.59 24.86 -16.27
CA GLU A 204 29.58 25.47 -17.59
C GLU A 204 30.96 25.20 -18.19
N GLU A 205 31.03 24.41 -19.25
CA GLU A 205 32.24 24.29 -20.04
C GLU A 205 32.56 25.72 -20.53
N SER A 206 33.59 26.34 -19.95
CA SER A 206 34.09 27.61 -20.45
C SER A 206 34.54 27.34 -21.88
N VAL A 207 33.79 27.86 -22.87
CA VAL A 207 34.25 27.89 -24.26
C VAL A 207 35.56 28.68 -24.25
N ASP A 208 36.68 27.96 -24.34
CA ASP A 208 37.98 28.57 -24.45
C ASP A 208 38.12 29.16 -25.86
N ILE A 209 37.77 30.44 -25.98
CA ILE A 209 37.98 31.22 -27.21
C ILE A 209 39.46 31.53 -27.45
N SER A 210 40.41 31.03 -26.63
CA SER A 210 41.86 31.26 -26.82
C SER A 210 42.44 30.63 -28.09
N SER A 211 41.65 29.85 -28.84
CA SER A 211 42.06 29.27 -30.13
C SER A 211 41.69 30.10 -31.37
N GLU A 212 41.05 31.28 -31.24
CA GLU A 212 41.04 32.22 -32.36
C GLU A 212 42.44 32.79 -32.54
N LYS A 213 43.18 32.17 -33.47
CA LYS A 213 44.47 32.57 -34.01
C LYS A 213 44.60 34.10 -34.05
N LEU A 214 45.26 34.69 -33.05
CA LEU A 214 45.58 36.11 -33.00
C LEU A 214 46.27 36.48 -34.32
N ILE A 215 45.59 37.27 -35.16
CA ILE A 215 46.22 37.93 -36.29
C ILE A 215 47.15 38.98 -35.66
N THR A 216 48.43 38.63 -35.52
CA THR A 216 49.45 39.57 -35.09
C THR A 216 49.51 40.73 -36.08
N THR A 217 49.89 41.91 -35.60
CA THR A 217 50.00 43.14 -36.41
C THR A 217 50.87 42.94 -37.66
N GLU A 218 51.85 42.04 -37.60
CA GLU A 218 52.69 41.63 -38.74
C GLU A 218 51.89 40.91 -39.84
N ASN A 219 50.96 40.02 -39.47
CA ASN A 219 50.08 39.33 -40.43
C ASN A 219 49.12 40.30 -41.12
N LEU A 220 48.66 41.33 -40.39
CA LEU A 220 47.81 42.39 -40.95
C LEU A 220 48.59 43.26 -41.95
N ILE A 221 49.84 43.62 -41.63
CA ILE A 221 50.73 44.38 -42.52
C ILE A 221 51.02 43.58 -43.81
N ILE A 222 51.31 42.29 -43.71
CA ILE A 222 51.58 41.43 -44.89
C ILE A 222 50.34 41.35 -45.80
N LEU A 223 49.14 41.19 -45.21
CA LEU A 223 47.88 41.18 -45.97
C LEU A 223 47.61 42.53 -46.65
N MET A 224 47.81 43.65 -45.96
CA MET A 224 47.63 44.99 -46.53
C MET A 224 48.64 45.28 -47.65
N VAL A 225 49.91 44.90 -47.49
CA VAL A 225 50.94 45.07 -48.53
C VAL A 225 50.61 44.21 -49.76
N GLY A 226 50.18 42.97 -49.58
CA GLY A 226 49.76 42.10 -50.69
C GLY A 226 48.55 42.67 -51.46
N MET A 227 47.57 43.22 -50.73
CA MET A 227 46.39 43.84 -51.34
C MET A 227 46.73 45.13 -52.10
N ILE A 228 47.65 45.95 -51.58
CA ILE A 228 48.14 47.14 -52.29
C ILE A 228 48.93 46.72 -53.55
N LEU A 229 49.79 45.71 -53.47
CA LEU A 229 50.60 45.26 -54.61
C LEU A 229 49.71 44.74 -55.76
N THR A 230 48.69 43.96 -55.43
CA THR A 230 47.73 43.42 -56.40
C THR A 230 46.90 44.52 -57.07
N ILE A 231 46.47 45.53 -56.31
CA ILE A 231 45.78 46.71 -56.87
C ILE A 231 46.71 47.50 -57.79
N VAL A 232 47.97 47.71 -57.43
CA VAL A 232 48.96 48.41 -58.28
C VAL A 232 49.21 47.65 -59.58
N ILE A 233 49.39 46.32 -59.51
CA ILE A 233 49.57 45.46 -60.69
C ILE A 233 48.32 45.54 -61.59
N LEU A 234 47.12 45.49 -61.01
CA LEU A 234 45.86 45.58 -61.75
C LEU A 234 45.72 46.94 -62.45
N VAL A 235 46.03 48.05 -61.77
CA VAL A 235 46.00 49.40 -62.35
C VAL A 235 47.03 49.54 -63.48
N PHE A 236 48.24 49.00 -63.30
CA PHE A 236 49.28 49.03 -64.33
C PHE A 236 48.89 48.20 -65.57
N TRP A 237 48.27 47.04 -65.35
CA TRP A 237 47.77 46.18 -66.40
C TRP A 237 46.59 46.82 -67.17
N LEU A 238 45.67 47.47 -66.46
CA LEU A 238 44.56 48.22 -67.07
C LEU A 238 45.05 49.44 -67.86
N ARG A 239 46.12 50.12 -67.42
CA ARG A 239 46.74 51.24 -68.15
C ARG A 239 47.45 50.79 -69.44
N ARG A 240 48.05 49.60 -69.48
CA ARG A 240 48.69 49.03 -70.68
C ARG A 240 47.70 48.54 -71.74
N ARG A 241 46.42 48.38 -71.39
CA ARG A 241 45.35 47.91 -72.29
C ARG A 241 44.55 49.03 -72.98
N LYS A 242 44.90 50.29 -72.75
CA LYS A 242 44.41 51.47 -73.50
C LYS A 242 45.50 51.95 -74.44
#